data_AF-A0A316P762-F1
#
_entry.id   AF-A0A316P762-F1
#
_cell.length_a   1.000
_cell.length_b   1.000
_cell.length_c   1.000
_cell.angle_alpha   90.00
_cell.angle_beta   90.00
_cell.angle_gamma   90.00
#
_symmetry.space_group_name_H-M   'P 1'
#
loop_
_entity.id
_entity.type
_entity.pdbx_description
1 polymer ?
#
loop_
_entity_poly.entity_id
_entity_poly.type
_entity_poly.pdbx_seq_one_letter_code
_entity_poly.pdbx_strand_id
1 'polypeptide(L)'
;MELNIREDKKLVNIWLTKLEKADSVLQNRLNELYTEYKAKKYVVAVFESGSGDLYENTRDLLLLNQRRTAEKSVQQEKKQRMTEMKH
;
A
#
# COMPACT_ATOMS: atom_id res chain seq x y z
N MET A 1 -7.70 -4.84 14.22
CA MET A 1 -7.20 -5.76 13.19
C MET A 1 -8.33 -5.98 12.22
N GLU A 2 -8.06 -5.87 10.93
CA GLU A 2 -9.00 -6.21 9.88
C GLU A 2 -8.49 -7.42 9.10
N LEU A 3 -9.41 -8.29 8.68
CA LEU A 3 -9.10 -9.50 7.93
C LEU A 3 -10.03 -9.58 6.72
N ASN A 4 -9.44 -9.70 5.53
CA ASN A 4 -10.17 -9.83 4.26
C ASN A 4 -9.69 -11.09 3.53
N ILE A 5 -10.61 -12.01 3.27
CA ILE A 5 -10.32 -13.23 2.52
C ILE A 5 -10.81 -13.05 1.09
N ARG A 6 -9.86 -13.17 0.16
CA ARG A 6 -10.05 -13.15 -1.27
C ARG A 6 -9.99 -14.57 -1.80
N GLU A 7 -11.13 -15.24 -1.76
CA GLU A 7 -11.29 -16.62 -2.23
C GLU A 7 -10.93 -16.78 -3.71
N ASP A 8 -11.27 -15.78 -4.53
CA ASP A 8 -10.96 -15.69 -5.97
C ASP A 8 -9.45 -15.82 -6.26
N LYS A 9 -8.61 -15.39 -5.32
CA LYS A 9 -7.15 -15.32 -5.46
C LYS A 9 -6.41 -16.20 -4.45
N LYS A 10 -7.12 -16.96 -3.62
CA LYS A 10 -6.57 -17.65 -2.45
C LYS A 10 -5.65 -16.74 -1.65
N LEU A 11 -6.11 -15.53 -1.34
CA LEU A 11 -5.33 -14.50 -0.66
C LEU A 11 -6.04 -14.06 0.61
N VAL A 12 -5.33 -14.04 1.74
CA VAL A 12 -5.82 -13.48 3.00
C VAL A 12 -5.03 -12.22 3.28
N ASN A 13 -5.72 -11.09 3.35
CA ASN A 13 -5.13 -9.82 3.73
C ASN A 13 -5.44 -9.53 5.21
N ILE A 14 -4.43 -9.14 5.97
CA ILE A 14 -4.55 -8.80 7.39
C ILE A 14 -3.99 -7.42 7.59
N TRP A 15 -4.75 -6.51 8.20
CA TRP A 15 -4.28 -5.17 8.57
C TRP A 15 -4.16 -5.05 10.08
N LEU A 16 -2.99 -4.63 10.53
CA LEU A 16 -2.65 -4.42 11.93
C LEU A 16 -2.35 -2.95 12.20
N THR A 17 -2.92 -2.43 13.27
CA THR A 17 -2.48 -1.14 13.84
C THR A 17 -1.18 -1.32 14.63
N LYS A 18 -0.55 -0.20 15.00
CA LYS A 18 0.72 -0.18 15.75
C LYS A 18 0.59 -0.88 17.11
N LEU A 19 -0.52 -0.64 17.81
CA LEU A 19 -0.78 -1.26 19.10
C LEU A 19 -0.95 -2.78 18.96
N GLU A 20 -1.67 -3.19 17.93
CA GLU A 20 -1.95 -4.60 17.64
C GLU A 20 -0.70 -5.36 17.19
N LYS A 21 0.19 -4.71 16.43
CA LYS A 21 1.49 -5.29 16.09
C LYS A 21 2.29 -5.67 17.33
N ALA A 22 2.24 -4.85 18.38
CA ALA A 22 3.00 -5.06 19.61
C ALA A 22 2.34 -6.04 20.60
N ASP A 23 1.12 -6.51 20.32
CA ASP A 23 0.38 -7.41 21.20
C ASP A 23 0.80 -8.87 20.98
N SER A 24 1.52 -9.44 21.94
CA SER A 24 1.99 -10.83 21.93
C SER A 24 0.86 -11.86 21.87
N VAL A 25 -0.30 -11.58 22.45
CA VAL A 25 -1.46 -12.49 22.40
C VAL A 25 -2.02 -12.54 20.98
N LEU A 26 -2.11 -11.38 20.33
CA LEU A 26 -2.55 -11.28 18.95
C LEU A 26 -1.57 -11.97 17.99
N GLN A 27 -0.27 -11.83 18.22
CA GLN A 27 0.76 -12.49 17.41
C GLN A 27 0.66 -14.02 17.46
N ASN A 28 0.39 -14.59 18.64
CA ASN A 28 0.18 -16.03 18.77
C ASN A 28 -1.04 -16.51 17.97
N ARG A 29 -2.16 -15.76 18.05
CA ARG A 29 -3.36 -16.06 17.27
C ARG A 29 -3.13 -15.93 15.76
N LEU A 30 -2.31 -14.98 15.33
CA LEU A 30 -1.92 -14.83 13.92
C LEU A 30 -1.09 -16.01 13.41
N ASN A 31 -0.19 -16.56 14.24
CA ASN A 31 0.61 -17.75 13.86
C ASN A 31 -0.27 -18.98 13.61
N GLU A 32 -1.31 -19.19 14.41
CA GLU A 32 -2.31 -20.24 14.16
C GLU A 32 -3.00 -20.03 12.81
N LEU A 33 -3.43 -18.79 12.54
CA LEU A 33 -4.10 -18.41 11.30
C LEU A 33 -3.19 -18.59 10.08
N TYR A 34 -1.90 -18.22 10.17
CA TYR A 34 -0.92 -18.45 9.11
C TYR A 34 -0.77 -19.94 8.79
N THR A 35 -0.75 -20.78 9.83
CA THR A 35 -0.62 -22.23 9.68
C THR A 35 -1.84 -22.82 8.98
N GLU A 36 -3.04 -22.42 9.39
CA GLU A 36 -4.30 -22.88 8.80
C GLU A 36 -4.40 -22.52 7.31
N TYR A 37 -4.17 -21.25 6.96
CA TYR A 37 -4.29 -20.79 5.58
C TYR A 37 -3.16 -21.28 4.68
N LYS A 38 -1.96 -21.48 5.22
CA LYS A 38 -0.86 -22.13 4.50
C LYS A 38 -1.20 -23.58 4.15
N ALA A 39 -1.83 -24.33 5.06
CA ALA A 39 -2.29 -25.69 4.77
C ALA A 39 -3.36 -25.72 3.66
N LYS A 40 -4.23 -24.71 3.62
CA LYS A 40 -5.25 -24.52 2.57
C LYS A 40 -4.68 -23.99 1.25
N LYS A 41 -3.35 -23.75 1.16
CA LYS A 41 -2.64 -23.15 0.02
C LYS A 41 -3.07 -21.72 -0.32
N TYR A 42 -3.37 -20.92 0.71
CA TYR A 42 -3.61 -19.49 0.58
C TYR A 42 -2.30 -18.73 0.80
N VAL A 43 -2.16 -17.61 0.11
CA VAL A 43 -1.14 -16.60 0.40
C VAL A 43 -1.68 -15.71 1.51
N VAL A 44 -0.89 -15.44 2.54
CA VAL A 44 -1.24 -14.49 3.60
C VAL A 44 -0.38 -13.24 3.43
N ALA A 45 -1.02 -12.09 3.25
CA ALA A 45 -0.39 -10.78 3.16
C ALA A 45 -0.75 -9.97 4.41
N VAL A 46 0.27 -9.53 5.15
CA VAL A 46 0.12 -8.76 6.39
C VAL A 46 0.57 -7.34 6.12
N PHE A 47 -0.33 -6.38 6.39
CA PHE A 47 -0.11 -4.97 6.26
C PHE A 47 -0.05 -4.36 7.66
N GLU A 48 1.09 -3.81 8.03
CA GLU A 48 1.29 -3.19 9.32
C GLU A 48 1.27 -1.67 9.18
N SER A 49 0.54 -0.97 10.04
CA SER A 49 0.60 0.48 10.09
C SER A 49 2.02 0.94 10.41
N GLY A 50 2.58 1.83 9.59
CA GLY A 50 3.88 2.44 9.82
C GLY A 50 3.93 3.33 11.06
N SER A 51 5.13 3.82 11.38
CA SER A 51 5.36 4.73 12.51
C SER A 51 5.21 6.21 12.18
N GLY A 52 5.06 6.56 10.90
CA GLY A 52 4.95 7.94 10.47
C GLY A 52 3.58 8.53 10.79
N ASP A 53 3.55 9.83 11.06
CA ASP A 53 2.31 10.56 11.29
C ASP A 53 1.43 10.55 10.03
N LEU A 54 0.13 10.27 10.21
CA LEU A 54 -0.80 10.13 9.10
C LEU A 54 -0.98 11.45 8.34
N TYR A 55 -1.04 12.57 9.06
CA TYR A 55 -1.23 13.89 8.47
C TYR A 55 0.01 14.29 7.67
N GLU A 56 1.21 14.20 8.25
CA GLU A 56 2.46 14.53 7.56
C GLU A 56 2.69 13.63 6.33
N ASN A 57 2.50 12.32 6.47
CA ASN A 57 2.66 11.39 5.34
C ASN A 57 1.69 11.69 4.20
N THR A 58 0.44 12.03 4.52
CA THR A 58 -0.58 12.34 3.50
C THR A 58 -0.27 13.68 2.84
N ARG A 59 0.12 14.68 3.63
CA ARG A 59 0.52 16.00 3.14
C ARG A 59 1.70 15.89 2.18
N ASP A 60 2.75 15.18 2.55
CA ASP A 60 3.94 15.00 1.72
C ASP A 60 3.61 14.26 0.41
N LEU A 61 2.77 13.22 0.48
CA LEU A 61 2.31 12.50 -0.69
C LEU A 61 1.54 13.41 -1.66
N LEU A 62 0.64 14.25 -1.15
CA LEU A 62 -0.13 15.19 -1.96
C LEU A 62 0.78 16.24 -2.62
N LEU A 63 1.72 16.83 -1.88
CA LEU A 63 2.68 17.78 -2.43
C LEU A 63 3.55 17.15 -3.52
N LEU A 64 4.04 15.93 -3.28
CA LEU A 64 4.83 15.18 -4.26
C LEU A 64 4.03 14.90 -5.54
N ASN A 65 2.78 14.49 -5.40
CA ASN A 65 1.91 14.21 -6.55
C ASN A 65 1.58 15.48 -7.35
N GLN A 66 1.30 16.60 -6.66
CA GLN A 66 1.08 17.90 -7.32
C GLN A 66 2.31 18.33 -8.11
N ARG A 67 3.50 18.27 -7.50
CA ARG A 67 4.77 18.60 -8.15
C ARG A 67 5.01 17.73 -9.38
N ARG A 68 4.87 16.40 -9.25
CA ARG A 68 5.06 15.47 -10.37
C ARG A 68 4.06 15.71 -11.50
N THR A 69 2.83 16.11 -11.17
CA THR A 69 1.80 16.41 -12.17
C THR A 69 2.15 17.66 -12.95
N ALA A 70 2.57 18.74 -12.27
CA ALA A 70 3.04 19.96 -12.91
C ALA A 70 4.30 19.74 -13.75
N GLU A 71 5.25 18.95 -13.25
CA GLU A 71 6.45 18.59 -14.03
C GLU A 71 6.06 17.81 -15.30
N LYS A 72 5.14 16.85 -15.19
CA LYS A 72 4.66 16.07 -16.35
C LYS A 72 3.96 16.94 -17.38
N SER A 73 3.10 17.88 -16.98
CA SER A 73 2.41 18.77 -17.92
C SER A 73 3.40 19.64 -18.69
N VAL A 74 4.37 20.24 -18.00
CA VAL A 74 5.44 21.03 -18.64
C VAL A 74 6.26 20.19 -19.61
N GLN A 75 6.60 18.96 -19.26
CA GLN A 75 7.34 18.06 -20.16
C GLN A 75 6.51 17.64 -21.37
N GLN A 76 5.20 17.42 -21.21
CA GLN A 76 4.30 17.13 -22.32
C GLN A 76 4.19 18.32 -23.28
N GLU A 77 4.00 19.54 -22.78
CA GLU A 77 3.95 20.74 -23.62
C GLU A 77 5.26 20.98 -24.37
N LYS A 78 6.42 20.76 -23.72
CA LYS A 78 7.73 20.86 -24.38
C LYS A 78 7.87 19.85 -25.51
N LYS A 79 7.43 18.60 -25.28
CA LYS A 79 7.44 17.56 -26.32
C LYS A 79 6.51 17.92 -27.48
N GLN A 80 5.29 18.37 -27.21
CA GLN A 80 4.33 18.80 -28.23
C GLN A 80 4.91 19.93 -29.09
N ARG A 81 5.43 20.99 -28.46
CA ARG A 81 6.10 22.09 -29.18
C ARG A 81 7.28 21.63 -30.03
N MET A 82 8.12 20.72 -29.52
CA MET A 82 9.22 20.17 -30.31
C MET A 82 8.75 19.30 -31.48
N THR A 83 7.60 18.62 -31.35
CA THR A 83 7.01 17.83 -32.44
C THR A 83 6.37 18.72 -33.50
N GLU A 84 5.72 19.81 -33.09
CA GLU A 84 5.13 20.83 -33.97
C GLU A 84 6.20 21.59 -34.75
N MET A 85 7.33 21.95 -34.13
CA MET A 85 8.45 22.61 -34.84
C MET A 85 9.21 21.71 -35.82
N LYS A 86 8.96 20.39 -35.80
CA LYS A 86 9.58 19.42 -36.69
C LYS A 86 8.71 19.07 -37.91
N HIS A 87 7.48 19.58 -37.97
CA HIS A 87 6.59 19.50 -39.13
C HIS A 87 6.60 20.84 -39.87
#